data_AF-A0A2E8DZ05-F1
#
_entry.id   AF-A0A2E8DZ05-F1
#
_cell.length_a   1.000
_cell.length_b   1.000
_cell.length_c   1.000
_cell.angle_alpha   90.00
_cell.angle_beta   90.00
_cell.angle_gamma   90.00
#
_symmetry.space_group_name_H-M   'P 1'
#
loop_
_entity.id
_entity.type
_entity.pdbx_description
1 polymer ?
#
loop_
_entity_poly.entity_id
_entity_poly.type
_entity_poly.pdbx_seq_one_letter_code
_entity_poly.pdbx_strand_id
1 'polypeptide(L)'
;MQLPLIVSNCLDSEKIKIIEPILQEHLGPISYLSLQGIKDIILQSSQSAMPLLHIQFGPSTQKGYANPIDGYIHMFCIPIDDPLVVVLEK
;
A
#
# COMPACT_ATOMS: atom_id res chain seq x y z
N MET A 1 23.64 8.24 11.15
CA MET A 1 22.64 7.18 10.89
C MET A 1 22.01 7.52 9.55
N GLN A 2 22.26 6.74 8.50
CA GLN A 2 21.62 6.92 7.19
C GLN A 2 20.22 6.29 7.29
N LEU A 3 19.16 7.02 6.90
CA LEU A 3 17.83 6.41 6.76
C LEU A 3 17.85 5.46 5.56
N PRO A 4 17.17 4.29 5.64
CA PRO A 4 17.09 3.38 4.52
C PRO A 4 16.35 4.03 3.35
N LEU A 5 16.77 3.72 2.13
CA LEU A 5 16.01 4.06 0.93
C LEU A 5 14.72 3.23 0.92
N ILE A 6 13.61 3.86 0.55
CA ILE A 6 12.28 3.25 0.58
C ILE A 6 11.71 3.24 -0.83
N VAL A 7 11.10 2.14 -1.22
CA VAL A 7 10.33 1.99 -2.47
C VAL A 7 8.86 2.15 -2.16
N SER A 8 8.19 3.06 -2.88
CA SER A 8 6.75 3.25 -2.83
C SER A 8 6.08 2.42 -3.92
N ASN A 9 5.30 1.43 -3.52
CA ASN A 9 4.50 0.59 -4.40
C ASN A 9 3.08 1.13 -4.48
N CYS A 10 2.52 1.25 -5.68
CA CYS A 10 1.15 1.68 -5.93
C CYS A 10 0.50 0.70 -6.91
N LEU A 11 -0.47 -0.08 -6.45
CA LEU A 11 -1.09 -1.15 -7.22
C LEU A 11 -2.61 -1.03 -7.16
N ASP A 12 -3.30 -1.52 -8.19
CA ASP A 12 -4.75 -1.66 -8.18
C ASP A 12 -5.21 -2.81 -7.27
N SER A 13 -6.52 -2.86 -7.02
CA SER A 13 -7.13 -3.88 -6.16
C SER A 13 -6.93 -5.32 -6.66
N GLU A 14 -6.86 -5.53 -7.97
CA GLU A 14 -6.68 -6.88 -8.55
C GLU A 14 -5.29 -7.42 -8.23
N LYS A 15 -4.26 -6.61 -8.43
CA LYS A 15 -2.88 -6.95 -8.08
C LYS A 15 -2.72 -7.14 -6.58
N ILE A 16 -3.31 -6.28 -5.75
CA ILE A 16 -3.24 -6.48 -4.31
C ILE A 16 -3.85 -7.81 -3.90
N LYS A 17 -5.05 -8.17 -4.39
CA LYS A 17 -5.66 -9.47 -4.04
C LYS A 17 -4.75 -10.66 -4.35
N ILE A 18 -3.93 -10.56 -5.40
CA ILE A 18 -2.96 -11.59 -5.78
C ILE A 18 -1.77 -11.62 -4.81
N ILE A 19 -1.18 -10.46 -4.48
CA ILE A 19 0.02 -10.39 -3.65
C ILE A 19 -0.26 -10.35 -2.15
N GLU A 20 -1.50 -10.14 -1.73
CA GLU A 20 -1.92 -9.98 -0.34
C GLU A 20 -1.43 -11.11 0.56
N PRO A 21 -1.54 -12.40 0.17
CA PRO A 21 -1.01 -13.49 0.98
C PRO A 21 0.51 -13.40 1.18
N ILE A 22 1.25 -12.96 0.14
CA ILE A 22 2.70 -12.77 0.17
C ILE A 22 3.05 -11.62 1.13
N LEU A 23 2.31 -10.50 1.05
CA LEU A 23 2.48 -9.37 1.96
C LEU A 23 2.24 -9.79 3.41
N GLN A 24 1.18 -10.56 3.67
CA GLN A 24 0.86 -11.04 5.02
C GLN A 24 1.91 -12.02 5.56
N GLU A 25 2.45 -12.89 4.71
CA GLU A 25 3.52 -13.83 5.08
C GLU A 25 4.81 -13.09 5.48
N HIS A 26 5.19 -12.04 4.74
CA HIS A 26 6.47 -11.34 4.96
C HIS A 26 6.38 -10.22 6.00
N LEU A 27 5.28 -9.47 6.00
CA LEU A 27 5.12 -8.23 6.76
C LEU A 27 4.17 -8.38 7.96
N GLY A 28 3.51 -9.55 8.09
CA GLY A 28 2.54 -9.83 9.14
C GLY A 28 1.15 -9.27 8.82
N PRO A 29 0.29 -9.08 9.84
CA PRO A 29 -1.07 -8.60 9.64
C PRO A 29 -1.10 -7.30 8.86
N ILE A 30 -2.05 -7.17 7.94
CA ILE A 30 -2.22 -5.97 7.12
C ILE A 30 -3.58 -5.32 7.37
N SER A 31 -3.67 -4.03 7.12
CA SER A 31 -4.93 -3.29 7.08
C SER A 31 -4.89 -2.19 6.03
N TYR A 32 -6.05 -1.83 5.50
CA TYR A 32 -6.17 -0.83 4.44
C TYR A 32 -6.76 0.46 5.02
N LEU A 33 -5.92 1.49 5.16
CA LEU A 33 -6.33 2.77 5.74
C LEU A 33 -6.67 3.78 4.65
N SER A 34 -7.84 4.41 4.73
CA SER A 34 -8.13 5.59 3.89
C SER A 34 -7.45 6.82 4.46
N LEU A 35 -6.77 7.56 3.59
CA LEU A 35 -6.19 8.87 3.92
C LEU A 35 -7.04 10.04 3.39
N GLN A 36 -8.28 9.75 2.97
CA GLN A 36 -9.20 10.73 2.41
C GLN A 36 -9.41 11.90 3.39
N GLY A 37 -9.24 13.12 2.90
CA GLY A 37 -9.37 14.35 3.70
C GLY A 37 -8.20 14.62 4.65
N ILE A 38 -7.20 13.73 4.73
CA ILE A 38 -5.94 13.94 5.48
C ILE A 38 -4.82 14.26 4.50
N LYS A 39 -4.67 13.41 3.47
CA LYS A 39 -3.64 13.53 2.45
C LYS A 39 -4.20 13.08 1.11
N ASP A 40 -4.98 13.96 0.51
CA ASP A 40 -5.54 13.71 -0.82
C ASP A 40 -4.48 13.93 -1.90
N ILE A 41 -4.37 12.98 -2.83
CA ILE A 41 -3.62 13.15 -4.07
C ILE A 41 -4.61 13.59 -5.14
N ILE A 42 -4.51 14.84 -5.59
CA ILE A 42 -5.41 15.39 -6.61
C ILE A 42 -4.90 15.04 -7.99
N LEU A 43 -5.72 14.35 -8.79
CA LEU A 43 -5.39 14.03 -10.18
C LEU A 43 -5.49 15.28 -11.03
N GLN A 44 -4.42 15.63 -11.75
CA GLN A 44 -4.40 16.83 -12.60
C GLN A 44 -5.46 16.79 -13.70
N SER A 45 -5.72 15.62 -14.28
CA SER A 45 -6.65 15.44 -15.40
C SER A 45 -8.12 15.67 -15.02
N SER A 46 -8.52 15.26 -13.82
CA SER A 46 -9.91 15.33 -13.36
C SER A 46 -10.16 16.37 -12.25
N GLN A 47 -9.09 16.96 -11.71
CA GLN A 47 -9.12 17.84 -10.53
C GLN A 47 -9.81 17.20 -9.31
N SER A 48 -9.92 15.87 -9.31
CA SER A 48 -10.58 15.10 -8.27
C SER A 48 -9.55 14.33 -7.45
N ALA A 49 -9.85 14.07 -6.18
CA ALA A 49 -9.01 13.23 -5.33
C ALA A 49 -8.97 11.79 -5.88
N MET A 50 -7.77 11.24 -5.95
CA MET A 50 -7.57 9.84 -6.30
C MET A 50 -8.07 8.93 -5.16
N PRO A 51 -8.93 7.93 -5.44
CA PRO A 51 -9.27 6.93 -4.45
C PRO A 51 -8.03 6.12 -4.06
N LEU A 52 -7.52 6.34 -2.85
CA LEU A 52 -6.26 5.78 -2.36
C LEU A 52 -6.44 5.16 -0.98
N LEU A 53 -5.95 3.92 -0.81
CA LEU A 53 -5.78 3.27 0.48
C LEU A 53 -4.30 3.05 0.74
N HIS A 54 -3.85 3.35 1.96
CA HIS A 54 -2.53 3.02 2.44
C HIS A 54 -2.56 1.65 3.11
N ILE A 55 -1.76 0.70 2.62
CA ILE A 55 -1.60 -0.60 3.28
C ILE A 55 -0.66 -0.40 4.47
N GLN A 56 -1.20 -0.61 5.66
CA GLN A 56 -0.42 -0.71 6.89
C GLN A 56 -0.12 -2.19 7.14
N PHE A 57 1.03 -2.48 7.73
CA PHE A 57 1.42 -3.84 8.07
C PHE A 57 2.21 -3.90 9.38
N GLY A 58 2.24 -5.07 9.99
CA GLY A 58 2.96 -5.33 11.23
C GLY A 58 2.23 -4.84 12.50
N PRO A 59 2.95 -4.73 13.63
CA PRO A 59 2.35 -4.55 14.97
C PRO A 59 1.69 -3.19 15.19
N SER A 60 1.98 -2.19 14.35
CA SER A 60 1.43 -0.83 14.43
C SER A 60 0.24 -0.60 13.50
N THR A 61 -0.35 -1.67 12.96
CA THR A 61 -1.54 -1.61 12.11
C THR A 61 -2.72 -0.98 12.86
N GLN A 62 -3.36 0.01 12.24
CA GLN A 62 -4.59 0.59 12.76
C GLN A 62 -5.78 -0.12 12.12
N LYS A 63 -6.94 0.03 12.76
CA LYS A 63 -8.19 -0.51 12.23
C LYS A 63 -8.56 0.25 10.95
N GLY A 64 -8.47 -0.43 9.82
CA GLY A 64 -8.91 0.05 8.50
C GLY A 64 -9.94 -0.88 7.88
N TYR A 65 -10.05 -0.85 6.56
CA TYR A 65 -10.78 -1.86 5.82
C TYR A 65 -10.04 -3.19 5.89
N ALA A 66 -10.81 -4.28 5.90
CA ALA A 66 -10.28 -5.64 6.01
C ALA A 66 -9.82 -6.22 4.67
N ASN A 67 -10.29 -5.67 3.54
CA ASN A 67 -10.01 -6.19 2.21
C ASN A 67 -9.64 -5.04 1.25
N PRO A 68 -8.94 -5.33 0.15
CA PRO A 68 -8.79 -4.40 -0.96
C PRO A 68 -10.15 -3.96 -1.50
N ILE A 69 -10.25 -2.69 -1.93
CA ILE A 69 -11.49 -2.11 -2.46
C ILE A 69 -11.31 -1.85 -3.95
N ASP A 70 -12.25 -2.32 -4.77
CA ASP A 70 -12.20 -2.12 -6.21
C ASP A 70 -12.31 -0.64 -6.60
N GLY A 71 -11.53 -0.24 -7.59
CA GLY A 71 -11.41 1.16 -8.04
C GLY A 71 -10.52 2.03 -7.17
N TYR A 72 -9.96 1.51 -6.07
CA TYR A 72 -8.93 2.19 -5.29
C TYR A 72 -7.54 1.74 -5.73
N ILE A 73 -6.60 2.67 -5.64
CA ILE A 73 -5.17 2.37 -5.63
C ILE A 73 -4.75 2.07 -4.20
N HIS A 74 -3.87 1.09 -4.03
CA HIS A 74 -3.31 0.69 -2.76
C HIS A 74 -1.83 0.99 -2.74
N MET A 75 -1.42 1.83 -1.80
CA MET A 75 -0.04 2.28 -1.65
C MET A 75 0.59 1.69 -0.40
N PHE A 76 1.84 1.26 -0.51
CA PHE A 76 2.65 0.86 0.63
C PHE A 76 4.14 1.03 0.35
N CYS A 77 4.92 1.11 1.42
CA CYS A 77 6.34 1.42 1.36
C CYS A 77 7.16 0.32 2.01
N ILE A 78 8.18 -0.19 1.34
CA ILE A 78 9.13 -1.16 1.90
C ILE A 78 10.57 -0.65 1.69
N PRO A 79 11.54 -1.07 2.53
CA PRO A 79 12.95 -0.80 2.29
C PRO A 79 13.38 -1.31 0.91
N ILE A 80 14.29 -0.59 0.23
CA ILE A 80 14.77 -0.99 -1.11
C ILE A 80 15.54 -2.32 -1.11
N ASP A 81 16.13 -2.66 0.04
CA ASP A 81 16.87 -3.89 0.30
C ASP A 81 15.99 -5.00 0.87
N ASP A 82 14.68 -4.76 1.01
CA ASP A 82 13.73 -5.79 1.42
C ASP A 82 13.62 -6.89 0.35
N PRO A 83 13.76 -8.18 0.71
CA PRO A 83 13.62 -9.29 -0.24
C PRO A 83 12.32 -9.26 -1.04
N LEU A 84 11.26 -8.65 -0.48
CA LEU A 84 9.96 -8.52 -1.12
C LEU A 84 10.01 -7.68 -2.39
N VAL A 85 10.97 -6.75 -2.54
CA VAL A 85 11.15 -5.98 -3.78
C VAL A 85 11.33 -6.90 -4.99
N VAL A 86 12.18 -7.93 -4.87
CA VAL A 86 12.45 -8.89 -5.95
C VAL A 86 11.25 -9.80 -6.25
N VAL A 87 10.41 -10.04 -5.24
CA VAL A 87 9.19 -10.85 -5.41
C VAL A 87 8.11 -10.06 -6.14
N LEU A 88 8.00 -8.75 -5.88
CA LEU A 88 6.98 -7.87 -6.47
C LEU A 88 7.32 -7.41 -7.89
N GLU A 89 8.60 -7.45 -8.30
CA GLU A 89 9.05 -7.07 -9.66
C GLU A 89 8.93 -8.19 -10.71
N LYS A 90 8.50 -9.40 -10.31
CA LYS A 90 8.29 -10.56 -11.19
C LYS A 90 6.85 -10.66 -11.68
#